data_AF-A0A137QXF0-F1
#
_entry.id   AF-A0A137QXF0-F1
#
_cell.length_a   1.000
_cell.length_b   1.000
_cell.length_c   1.000
_cell.angle_alpha   90.00
_cell.angle_beta   90.00
_cell.angle_gamma   90.00
#
_symmetry.space_group_name_H-M   'P 1'
#
loop_
_entity.id
_entity.type
_entity.pdbx_description
1 polymer ?
#
loop_
_entity_poly.entity_id
_entity_poly.type
_entity_poly.pdbx_seq_one_letter_code
_entity_poly.pdbx_strand_id
1 'polypeptide(L)'
;MPYFGQDTPYSGLAPFIPFSPYSQGLPLGSVGRYTPLPPVGSSGLSADYREYPNSLPPPTPLMGTPCGEGAPPVIPPSFLQAHHGMLAEVPSLNLPQAEGQQTHLRWNMLMESSLVHRSCDPLQVSWSAGRTEPTSFPHLTVLKIVSEHFPWLIEIKARDPNVGVTCGEVIEAIASSMDKLTSRSDYEALPNADFLGQMMAFGGLEVGREVGKKLCNVVVPGFVVLKCDKREFMTQEEVRAQQARERAASHAASVGRAGSIRSGRPGSAASSQIGIGVDVESPSGSEDEHSSSD
;
A
#
# COMPACT_ATOMS: atom_id res chain seq x y z
N MET A 1 15.80 16.37 -53.13
CA MET A 1 16.88 15.90 -52.23
C MET A 1 16.24 15.35 -50.96
N PRO A 2 15.96 14.04 -50.85
CA PRO A 2 15.50 13.45 -49.59
C PRO A 2 16.70 12.93 -48.78
N TYR A 3 16.79 13.31 -47.52
CA TYR A 3 17.71 12.72 -46.55
C TYR A 3 17.03 11.50 -45.91
N PHE A 4 17.63 10.33 -46.13
CA PHE A 4 17.40 9.13 -45.33
C PHE A 4 18.12 9.29 -43.98
N GLY A 5 17.38 9.26 -42.88
CA GLY A 5 17.91 9.17 -41.52
C GLY A 5 17.89 7.71 -41.07
N GLN A 6 19.06 7.22 -40.66
CA GLN A 6 19.36 5.83 -40.35
C GLN A 6 18.81 5.37 -39.00
N ASP A 7 18.33 4.13 -38.98
CA ASP A 7 18.06 3.32 -37.79
C ASP A 7 19.34 3.13 -36.94
N THR A 8 19.25 3.40 -35.64
CA THR A 8 20.24 2.92 -34.64
C THR A 8 19.64 1.76 -33.84
N PRO A 9 20.28 0.58 -33.81
CA PRO A 9 19.85 -0.52 -32.96
C PRO A 9 20.33 -0.29 -31.51
N TYR A 10 19.41 0.06 -30.61
CA TYR A 10 19.69 0.12 -29.17
C TYR A 10 19.66 -1.31 -28.58
N SER A 11 20.77 -2.03 -28.69
CA SER A 11 21.04 -3.24 -27.91
C SER A 11 21.97 -2.88 -26.76
N GLY A 12 21.38 -2.47 -25.63
CA GLY A 12 22.08 -2.17 -24.39
C GLY A 12 21.45 -2.94 -23.24
N LEU A 13 21.98 -4.12 -22.93
CA LEU A 13 21.73 -4.80 -21.67
C LEU A 13 22.22 -3.90 -20.53
N ALA A 14 21.31 -3.39 -19.71
CA ALA A 14 21.68 -2.66 -18.51
C ALA A 14 22.39 -3.62 -17.53
N PRO A 15 23.54 -3.25 -16.97
CA PRO A 15 24.23 -4.08 -15.98
C PRO A 15 23.42 -4.16 -14.68
N PHE A 16 23.28 -5.38 -14.18
CA PHE A 16 22.73 -5.70 -12.88
C PHE A 16 23.58 -5.00 -11.80
N ILE A 17 23.01 -4.02 -11.10
CA ILE A 17 23.68 -3.38 -9.95
C ILE A 17 23.37 -4.25 -8.72
N PRO A 18 24.37 -4.93 -8.10
CA PRO A 18 24.15 -5.61 -6.84
C PRO A 18 23.89 -4.57 -5.74
N PHE A 19 22.86 -4.84 -4.93
CA PHE A 19 22.54 -4.08 -3.72
C PHE A 19 23.80 -3.90 -2.85
N SER A 20 24.17 -2.63 -2.62
CA SER A 20 25.22 -2.27 -1.67
C SER A 20 24.62 -2.25 -0.27
N PRO A 21 25.05 -3.11 0.67
CA PRO A 21 24.60 -3.02 2.05
C PRO A 21 25.26 -1.81 2.70
N TYR A 22 24.47 -0.78 3.02
CA TYR A 22 24.89 0.29 3.93
C TYR A 22 25.26 -0.33 5.28
N SER A 23 26.55 -0.61 5.45
CA SER A 23 27.17 -0.92 6.73
C SER A 23 27.70 0.39 7.28
N GLN A 24 26.94 1.02 8.18
CA GLN A 24 27.48 2.10 9.00
C GLN A 24 28.54 1.50 9.92
N GLY A 25 29.80 1.83 9.65
CA GLY A 25 30.93 1.48 10.50
C GLY A 25 30.90 2.29 11.80
N LEU A 26 30.79 1.59 12.93
CA LEU A 26 31.12 2.13 14.25
C LEU A 26 32.64 2.03 14.48
N PRO A 27 33.28 3.03 15.11
CA PRO A 27 34.71 2.99 15.40
C PRO A 27 35.03 1.97 16.48
N LEU A 28 35.96 1.07 16.12
CA LEU A 28 36.57 0.04 16.96
C LEU A 28 37.45 0.69 18.03
N GLY A 29 37.12 0.48 19.30
CA GLY A 29 37.95 0.90 20.43
C GLY A 29 37.59 0.17 21.70
N SER A 30 38.27 -0.95 21.97
CA SER A 30 38.82 -1.32 23.30
C SER A 30 39.04 -2.83 23.39
N VAL A 31 40.28 -3.18 23.71
CA VAL A 31 40.81 -4.53 23.89
C VAL A 31 40.37 -5.05 25.26
N GLY A 32 39.51 -6.07 25.29
CA GLY A 32 38.99 -6.68 26.51
C GLY A 32 39.03 -8.20 26.47
N ARG A 33 40.14 -8.74 26.99
CA ARG A 33 40.41 -10.10 27.52
C ARG A 33 39.30 -11.18 27.38
N TYR A 34 39.63 -12.24 26.65
CA TYR A 34 38.90 -13.51 26.63
C TYR A 34 39.10 -14.27 27.96
N THR A 35 38.00 -14.66 28.61
CA THR A 35 37.95 -15.74 29.61
C THR A 35 37.51 -17.03 28.91
N PRO A 36 38.23 -18.16 29.08
CA PRO A 36 37.80 -19.45 28.53
C PRO A 36 36.63 -20.03 29.34
N LEU A 37 35.65 -20.60 28.63
CA LEU A 37 34.53 -21.33 29.21
C LEU A 37 34.98 -22.72 29.72
N PRO A 38 34.39 -23.24 30.81
CA PRO A 38 34.66 -24.60 31.28
C PRO A 38 34.00 -25.66 30.38
N PRO A 39 34.54 -26.90 30.35
CA PRO A 39 34.00 -27.99 29.56
C PRO A 39 32.64 -28.45 30.09
N VAL A 40 31.68 -28.60 29.17
CA VAL A 40 30.36 -29.18 29.43
C VAL A 40 30.52 -30.68 29.69
N GLY A 41 30.20 -31.10 30.91
CA GLY A 41 30.21 -32.49 31.33
C GLY A 41 29.09 -33.31 30.68
N SER A 42 29.45 -34.51 30.22
CA SER A 42 28.54 -35.53 29.73
C SER A 42 27.88 -36.25 30.92
N SER A 43 26.66 -35.84 31.26
CA SER A 43 25.74 -36.59 32.12
C SER A 43 24.48 -36.81 31.26
N GLY A 44 24.17 -38.02 30.80
CA GLY A 44 23.84 -39.16 31.66
C GLY A 44 22.35 -39.10 32.00
N LEU A 45 21.46 -39.23 31.01
CA LEU A 45 20.03 -39.46 31.21
C LEU A 45 19.62 -40.72 30.44
N SER A 46 19.72 -41.84 31.14
CA SER A 46 18.96 -43.05 30.86
C SER A 46 17.52 -42.79 31.29
N ALA A 47 16.63 -42.53 30.33
CA ALA A 47 15.20 -42.51 30.56
C ALA A 47 14.62 -43.84 30.06
N ASP A 48 14.21 -44.67 31.00
CA ASP A 48 13.46 -45.90 30.76
C ASP A 48 12.20 -45.59 29.94
N TYR A 49 12.15 -46.14 28.73
CA TYR A 49 10.94 -46.20 27.90
C TYR A 49 9.99 -47.23 28.52
N ARG A 50 9.12 -46.79 29.44
CA ARG A 50 7.98 -47.59 29.88
C ARG A 50 6.74 -47.22 29.05
N GLU A 51 6.26 -48.21 28.32
CA GLU A 51 4.92 -48.40 27.72
C GLU A 51 3.99 -47.18 27.72
N TYR A 52 3.85 -46.56 26.54
CA TYR A 52 2.67 -45.77 26.23
C TYR A 52 1.52 -46.74 25.85
N PRO A 53 0.35 -46.65 26.48
CA PRO A 53 -0.82 -47.38 26.02
C PRO A 53 -1.24 -46.88 24.63
N ASN A 54 -1.54 -47.83 23.74
CA ASN A 54 -2.10 -47.63 22.41
C ASN A 54 -3.49 -46.96 22.47
N SER A 55 -3.55 -45.68 22.79
CA SER A 55 -4.74 -44.87 22.53
C SER A 55 -4.55 -44.17 21.19
N LEU A 56 -5.23 -44.70 20.17
CA LEU A 56 -5.42 -44.02 18.89
C LEU A 56 -5.86 -42.56 19.15
N PRO A 57 -5.27 -41.57 18.48
CA PRO A 57 -5.77 -40.20 18.56
C PRO A 57 -7.23 -40.19 18.09
N PRO A 58 -8.12 -39.41 18.76
CA PRO A 58 -9.49 -39.29 18.31
C PRO A 58 -9.51 -38.78 16.86
N PRO A 59 -10.47 -39.24 16.03
CA PRO A 59 -10.58 -38.77 14.65
C PRO A 59 -10.65 -37.25 14.64
N THR A 60 -9.75 -36.64 13.87
CA THR A 60 -9.75 -35.20 13.60
C THR A 60 -11.18 -34.79 13.25
N PRO A 61 -11.79 -33.82 13.95
CA PRO A 61 -13.11 -33.35 13.59
C PRO A 61 -13.05 -32.87 12.14
N LEU A 62 -13.84 -33.50 11.28
CA LEU A 62 -14.15 -32.96 9.96
C LEU A 62 -14.52 -31.49 10.16
N MET A 63 -13.77 -30.61 9.52
CA MET A 63 -13.93 -29.16 9.54
C MET A 63 -15.29 -28.82 8.93
N GLY A 64 -16.35 -29.01 9.73
CA GLY A 64 -17.71 -28.67 9.39
C GLY A 64 -17.77 -27.17 9.20
N THR A 65 -18.37 -26.75 8.08
CA THR A 65 -18.72 -25.37 7.77
C THR A 65 -19.29 -24.69 9.02
N PRO A 66 -18.59 -23.71 9.62
CA PRO A 66 -19.12 -23.00 10.77
C PRO A 66 -20.18 -22.01 10.28
N CYS A 67 -21.44 -22.46 10.24
CA CYS A 67 -22.59 -21.57 10.39
C CYS A 67 -22.73 -21.24 11.89
N GLY A 68 -21.82 -20.42 12.40
CA GLY A 68 -21.93 -19.75 13.68
C GLY A 68 -21.65 -18.28 13.43
N GLU A 69 -22.55 -17.41 13.85
CA GLU A 69 -22.57 -15.95 13.65
C GLU A 69 -21.46 -15.22 14.43
N GLY A 70 -20.28 -15.84 14.56
CA GLY A 70 -19.09 -15.29 15.20
C GLY A 70 -18.07 -14.89 14.14
N ALA A 71 -17.53 -13.68 14.26
CA ALA A 71 -16.43 -13.22 13.41
C ALA A 71 -15.29 -14.24 13.43
N PRO A 72 -14.67 -14.55 12.27
CA PRO A 72 -13.57 -15.51 12.21
C PRO A 72 -12.39 -15.02 13.07
N PRO A 73 -11.62 -15.94 13.67
CA PRO A 73 -10.52 -15.58 14.56
C PRO A 73 -9.42 -14.82 13.80
N VAL A 74 -9.00 -13.68 14.34
CA VAL A 74 -7.86 -12.93 13.80
C VAL A 74 -6.55 -13.59 14.23
N ILE A 75 -5.68 -13.87 13.26
CA ILE A 75 -4.44 -14.60 13.50
C ILE A 75 -3.27 -13.61 13.54
N PRO A 76 -2.51 -13.53 14.65
CA PRO A 76 -1.32 -12.70 14.69
C PRO A 76 -0.20 -13.29 13.81
N PRO A 77 0.74 -12.45 13.31
CA PRO A 77 1.77 -12.89 12.36
C PRO A 77 2.65 -14.04 12.87
N SER A 78 2.89 -14.10 14.18
CA SER A 78 3.68 -15.15 14.83
C SER A 78 3.06 -16.55 14.68
N PHE A 79 1.73 -16.64 14.60
CA PHE A 79 1.03 -17.92 14.46
C PHE A 79 1.08 -18.45 13.02
N LEU A 80 1.15 -17.57 12.02
CA LEU A 80 1.23 -17.99 10.63
C LEU A 80 2.58 -18.63 10.30
N GLN A 81 3.64 -18.29 11.02
CA GLN A 81 4.97 -18.87 10.82
C GLN A 81 5.01 -20.34 11.26
N ALA A 82 4.18 -20.75 12.23
CA ALA A 82 4.06 -22.15 12.64
C ALA A 82 3.28 -22.98 11.61
N HIS A 83 2.34 -22.38 10.89
CA HIS A 83 1.52 -23.02 9.87
C HIS A 83 1.99 -22.62 8.47
N HIS A 84 3.11 -23.21 8.03
CA HIS A 84 3.82 -23.01 6.75
C HIS A 84 3.00 -23.13 5.43
N GLY A 85 1.67 -23.16 5.48
CA GLY A 85 0.81 -23.38 4.33
C GLY A 85 -0.49 -22.59 4.29
N MET A 86 -0.85 -21.81 5.31
CA MET A 86 -2.10 -21.03 5.25
C MET A 86 -1.84 -19.74 4.47
N LEU A 87 -2.01 -19.84 3.15
CA LEU A 87 -2.02 -18.66 2.29
C LEU A 87 -3.26 -17.85 2.61
N ALA A 88 -3.04 -16.59 2.96
CA ALA A 88 -4.12 -15.65 3.07
C ALA A 88 -4.58 -15.35 1.63
N GLU A 89 -5.71 -15.91 1.24
CA GLU A 89 -6.36 -15.50 -0.01
C GLU A 89 -6.77 -14.04 0.13
N VAL A 90 -6.81 -13.32 -0.98
CA VAL A 90 -7.26 -11.91 -1.04
C VAL A 90 -8.53 -11.86 -1.89
N PRO A 91 -9.67 -12.42 -1.43
CA PRO A 91 -10.84 -12.64 -2.27
C PRO A 91 -11.51 -11.30 -2.64
N SER A 92 -11.41 -10.32 -1.74
CA SER A 92 -12.13 -9.04 -1.84
C SER A 92 -11.54 -8.11 -2.90
N LEU A 93 -10.25 -8.26 -3.22
CA LEU A 93 -9.59 -7.49 -4.29
C LEU A 93 -9.47 -8.27 -5.61
N ASN A 94 -9.67 -9.60 -5.56
CA ASN A 94 -9.72 -10.48 -6.73
C ASN A 94 -11.11 -11.12 -6.83
N LEU A 95 -12.12 -10.33 -7.21
CA LEU A 95 -13.49 -10.84 -7.31
C LEU A 95 -13.58 -11.96 -8.37
N PRO A 96 -14.29 -13.07 -8.08
CA PRO A 96 -14.31 -14.25 -8.93
C PRO A 96 -14.86 -13.96 -10.32
N GLN A 97 -14.21 -14.57 -11.30
CA GLN A 97 -14.46 -14.49 -12.73
C GLN A 97 -15.70 -15.33 -13.08
N ALA A 98 -16.90 -14.82 -12.80
CA ALA A 98 -18.09 -15.33 -13.47
C ALA A 98 -18.10 -14.78 -14.91
N GLU A 99 -18.19 -15.67 -15.89
CA GLU A 99 -18.07 -15.34 -17.32
C GLU A 99 -18.97 -14.15 -17.71
N GLY A 100 -18.37 -12.99 -17.96
CA GLY A 100 -19.08 -11.81 -18.46
C GLY A 100 -18.37 -10.48 -18.25
N GLN A 101 -17.98 -10.13 -17.02
CA GLN A 101 -17.29 -8.86 -16.74
C GLN A 101 -16.63 -8.94 -15.37
N GLN A 102 -15.29 -9.02 -15.34
CA GLN A 102 -14.57 -9.04 -14.07
C GLN A 102 -14.66 -7.67 -13.41
N THR A 103 -15.31 -7.62 -12.24
CA THR A 103 -15.32 -6.42 -11.39
C THR A 103 -13.92 -6.20 -10.85
N HIS A 104 -13.28 -5.12 -11.30
CA HIS A 104 -11.94 -4.74 -10.85
C HIS A 104 -11.92 -3.29 -10.40
N LEU A 105 -10.94 -2.95 -9.57
CA LEU A 105 -10.68 -1.56 -9.23
C LEU A 105 -9.93 -0.88 -10.37
N ARG A 106 -10.44 0.26 -10.80
CA ARG A 106 -9.78 1.20 -11.70
C ARG A 106 -9.23 2.33 -10.86
N TRP A 107 -7.91 2.41 -10.81
CA TRP A 107 -7.24 3.43 -10.03
C TRP A 107 -5.83 3.68 -10.55
N ASN A 108 -5.49 4.95 -10.69
CA ASN A 108 -4.12 5.40 -10.87
C ASN A 108 -3.51 5.59 -9.47
N MET A 109 -2.50 4.79 -9.13
CA MET A 109 -1.91 4.78 -7.79
C MET A 109 -1.19 6.08 -7.41
N LEU A 110 -0.96 7.00 -8.36
CA LEU A 110 -0.45 8.36 -8.09
C LEU A 110 -1.55 9.33 -7.62
N MET A 111 -2.82 8.93 -7.73
CA MET A 111 -3.97 9.74 -7.37
C MET A 111 -4.48 9.34 -5.99
N GLU A 112 -5.21 10.24 -5.33
CA GLU A 112 -5.82 9.96 -4.03
C GLU A 112 -6.70 8.70 -4.04
N SER A 113 -6.75 8.01 -2.90
CA SER A 113 -7.60 6.82 -2.73
C SER A 113 -9.11 7.10 -2.82
N SER A 114 -9.51 8.38 -2.82
CA SER A 114 -10.89 8.86 -3.04
C SER A 114 -11.31 8.70 -4.52
N LEU A 115 -10.35 8.63 -5.44
CA LEU A 115 -10.55 8.53 -6.89
C LEU A 115 -10.50 7.09 -7.39
N VAL A 116 -10.53 6.12 -6.48
CA VAL A 116 -10.65 4.69 -6.81
C VAL A 116 -12.09 4.42 -7.24
N HIS A 117 -12.28 3.68 -8.32
CA HIS A 117 -13.60 3.28 -8.81
C HIS A 117 -13.65 1.77 -9.04
N ARG A 118 -14.79 1.12 -8.81
CA ARG A 118 -15.00 -0.21 -9.40
C ARG A 118 -15.41 -0.05 -10.85
N SER A 119 -15.04 -1.02 -11.69
CA SER A 119 -15.45 -1.06 -13.10
C SER A 119 -16.97 -1.12 -13.30
N CYS A 120 -17.73 -1.54 -12.28
CA CYS A 120 -19.18 -1.57 -12.29
C CYS A 120 -19.83 -0.32 -11.66
N ASP A 121 -19.06 0.52 -10.97
CA ASP A 121 -19.61 1.72 -10.34
C ASP A 121 -19.80 2.81 -11.40
N PRO A 122 -20.84 3.66 -11.28
CA PRO A 122 -20.96 4.84 -12.12
C PRO A 122 -19.72 5.73 -12.01
N LEU A 123 -19.33 6.40 -13.11
CA LEU A 123 -18.15 7.29 -13.16
C LEU A 123 -18.16 8.41 -12.12
N GLN A 124 -19.28 8.69 -11.46
CA GLN A 124 -19.41 9.73 -10.44
C GLN A 124 -19.25 9.22 -9.01
N VAL A 125 -19.25 7.90 -8.80
CA VAL A 125 -19.28 7.30 -7.47
C VAL A 125 -17.92 6.69 -7.17
N SER A 126 -17.24 7.21 -6.14
CA SER A 126 -16.02 6.61 -5.60
C SER A 126 -16.33 5.25 -4.99
N TRP A 127 -15.40 4.31 -5.13
CA TRP A 127 -15.49 3.01 -4.52
C TRP A 127 -15.56 3.11 -2.99
N SER A 128 -16.67 2.65 -2.42
CA SER A 128 -16.91 2.57 -0.97
C SER A 128 -17.33 1.18 -0.52
N ALA A 129 -18.12 0.48 -1.34
CA ALA A 129 -18.60 -0.87 -1.07
C ALA A 129 -17.43 -1.87 -1.00
N GLY A 130 -17.15 -2.39 0.18
CA GLY A 130 -16.04 -3.32 0.40
C GLY A 130 -14.77 -2.69 0.97
N ARG A 131 -14.70 -1.35 1.17
CA ARG A 131 -13.52 -0.72 1.78
C ARG A 131 -13.26 -1.21 3.21
N THR A 132 -14.32 -1.47 3.97
CA THR A 132 -14.23 -1.94 5.36
C THR A 132 -14.12 -3.45 5.48
N GLU A 133 -14.19 -4.18 4.36
CA GLU A 133 -14.10 -5.64 4.37
C GLU A 133 -12.65 -6.07 4.60
N PRO A 134 -12.44 -7.16 5.35
CA PRO A 134 -11.12 -7.73 5.55
C PRO A 134 -10.49 -8.09 4.19
N THR A 135 -9.23 -7.72 4.04
CA THR A 135 -8.47 -7.96 2.81
C THR A 135 -8.20 -9.44 2.62
N SER A 136 -8.05 -10.18 3.71
CA SER A 136 -7.54 -11.54 3.67
C SER A 136 -8.33 -12.49 4.54
N PHE A 137 -8.34 -13.77 4.16
CA PHE A 137 -8.83 -14.85 4.99
C PHE A 137 -7.72 -15.92 5.14
N PRO A 138 -7.23 -16.22 6.37
CA PRO A 138 -7.62 -15.62 7.65
C PRO A 138 -7.29 -14.12 7.73
N HIS A 139 -7.93 -13.43 8.67
CA HIS A 139 -7.69 -11.99 8.86
C HIS A 139 -6.27 -11.76 9.37
N LEU A 140 -5.53 -10.89 8.68
CA LEU A 140 -4.17 -10.52 9.05
C LEU A 140 -4.16 -9.20 9.81
N THR A 141 -3.39 -9.08 10.89
CA THR A 141 -3.16 -7.78 11.56
C THR A 141 -2.04 -6.96 10.93
N VAL A 142 -1.16 -7.62 10.17
CA VAL A 142 -0.08 -6.98 9.41
C VAL A 142 -0.02 -7.59 8.01
N LEU A 143 -0.06 -6.74 6.99
CA LEU A 143 0.08 -7.10 5.58
C LEU A 143 1.31 -6.41 5.01
N LYS A 144 2.09 -7.13 4.23
CA LYS A 144 3.30 -6.63 3.58
C LYS A 144 3.16 -6.74 2.08
N ILE A 145 3.27 -5.61 1.39
CA ILE A 145 3.14 -5.54 -0.06
C ILE A 145 4.51 -5.31 -0.67
N VAL A 146 4.84 -6.15 -1.66
CA VAL A 146 6.02 -6.00 -2.52
C VAL A 146 5.57 -5.80 -3.95
N SER A 147 6.38 -5.16 -4.78
CA SER A 147 6.16 -5.08 -6.22
C SER A 147 7.46 -5.37 -6.95
N GLU A 148 7.35 -5.82 -8.19
CA GLU A 148 8.49 -5.93 -9.09
C GLU A 148 8.92 -4.57 -9.64
N HIS A 149 8.02 -3.58 -9.63
CA HIS A 149 8.23 -2.27 -10.24
C HIS A 149 8.92 -1.27 -9.30
N PHE A 150 8.93 -1.57 -8.01
CA PHE A 150 9.61 -0.73 -7.03
C PHE A 150 10.31 -1.55 -5.96
N PRO A 151 11.50 -1.12 -5.50
CA PRO A 151 12.34 -1.92 -4.62
C PRO A 151 11.97 -1.84 -3.13
N TRP A 152 11.01 -1.00 -2.75
CA TRP A 152 10.62 -0.80 -1.34
C TRP A 152 9.45 -1.69 -0.92
N LEU A 153 9.33 -1.88 0.40
CA LEU A 153 8.27 -2.66 1.04
C LEU A 153 7.19 -1.73 1.61
N ILE A 154 5.92 -2.03 1.36
CA ILE A 154 4.79 -1.32 1.99
C ILE A 154 4.24 -2.19 3.12
N GLU A 155 4.44 -1.77 4.37
CA GLU A 155 3.89 -2.46 5.54
C GLU A 155 2.60 -1.78 6.01
N ILE A 156 1.56 -2.57 6.19
CA ILE A 156 0.21 -2.13 6.54
C ILE A 156 -0.18 -2.83 7.83
N LYS A 157 -0.56 -2.05 8.84
CA LYS A 157 -1.05 -2.55 10.12
C LYS A 157 -2.54 -2.28 10.21
N ALA A 158 -3.29 -3.27 10.64
CA ALA A 158 -4.72 -3.15 10.88
C ALA A 158 -4.99 -2.07 11.92
N ARG A 159 -5.90 -1.14 11.65
CA ARG A 159 -6.36 -0.16 12.64
C ARG A 159 -7.13 -0.84 13.77
N ASP A 160 -7.94 -1.83 13.44
CA ASP A 160 -8.62 -2.70 14.40
C ASP A 160 -8.08 -4.14 14.30
N PRO A 161 -7.35 -4.63 15.32
CA PRO A 161 -6.83 -5.98 15.32
C PRO A 161 -7.92 -7.07 15.37
N ASN A 162 -9.19 -6.74 15.64
CA ASN A 162 -10.29 -7.71 15.61
C ASN A 162 -10.92 -7.87 14.22
N VAL A 163 -10.72 -6.88 13.34
CA VAL A 163 -11.16 -6.94 11.94
C VAL A 163 -10.01 -7.44 11.05
N GLY A 164 -8.78 -7.06 11.38
CA GLY A 164 -7.63 -7.25 10.49
C GLY A 164 -7.51 -6.13 9.45
N VAL A 165 -6.55 -6.27 8.54
CA VAL A 165 -6.26 -5.28 7.51
C VAL A 165 -7.41 -5.24 6.50
N THR A 166 -8.03 -4.08 6.34
CA THR A 166 -9.18 -3.86 5.44
C THR A 166 -8.75 -3.41 4.05
N CYS A 167 -9.59 -3.64 3.04
CA CYS A 167 -9.25 -3.28 1.65
C CYS A 167 -9.01 -1.77 1.49
N GLY A 168 -9.72 -0.93 2.24
CA GLY A 168 -9.54 0.51 2.24
C GLY A 168 -8.18 0.94 2.78
N GLU A 169 -7.72 0.34 3.89
CA GLU A 169 -6.39 0.59 4.45
C GLU A 169 -5.27 0.21 3.48
N VAL A 170 -5.46 -0.86 2.71
CA VAL A 170 -4.50 -1.29 1.70
C VAL A 170 -4.34 -0.25 0.61
N ILE A 171 -5.45 0.21 0.05
CA ILE A 171 -5.45 1.23 -1.00
C ILE A 171 -4.89 2.57 -0.47
N GLU A 172 -5.26 2.97 0.75
CA GLU A 172 -4.72 4.18 1.40
C GLU A 172 -3.21 4.09 1.63
N ALA A 173 -2.71 2.93 2.06
CA ALA A 173 -1.27 2.73 2.27
C ALA A 173 -0.48 2.74 0.97
N ILE A 174 -1.02 2.15 -0.11
CA ILE A 174 -0.41 2.23 -1.44
C ILE A 174 -0.36 3.69 -1.89
N ALA A 175 -1.48 4.43 -1.80
CA ALA A 175 -1.56 5.83 -2.19
C ALA A 175 -0.54 6.69 -1.42
N SER A 176 -0.51 6.53 -0.10
CA SER A 176 0.42 7.26 0.78
C SER A 176 1.87 6.89 0.49
N SER A 177 2.15 5.63 0.15
CA SER A 177 3.51 5.22 -0.22
C SER A 177 3.94 5.83 -1.55
N MET A 178 3.05 5.92 -2.54
CA MET A 178 3.38 6.54 -3.82
C MET A 178 3.60 8.04 -3.67
N ASP A 179 2.74 8.72 -2.92
CA ASP A 179 2.86 10.17 -2.66
C ASP A 179 4.13 10.55 -1.88
N LYS A 180 4.61 9.68 -0.98
CA LYS A 180 5.90 9.90 -0.30
C LYS A 180 7.09 9.85 -1.26
N LEU A 181 6.97 9.11 -2.35
CA LEU A 181 8.05 8.81 -3.28
C LEU A 181 7.97 9.63 -4.57
N THR A 182 6.92 10.42 -4.74
CA THR A 182 6.85 11.49 -5.74
C THR A 182 7.64 12.73 -5.31
N SER A 183 8.36 12.68 -4.17
CA SER A 183 9.38 13.68 -3.88
C SER A 183 10.33 13.77 -5.09
N ARG A 184 10.56 14.99 -5.58
CA ARG A 184 11.27 15.20 -6.85
C ARG A 184 12.63 14.51 -6.87
N SER A 185 13.35 14.51 -5.74
CA SER A 185 14.64 13.84 -5.60
C SER A 185 14.56 12.32 -5.71
N ASP A 186 13.51 11.71 -5.16
CA ASP A 186 13.32 10.26 -5.23
C ASP A 186 12.90 9.84 -6.64
N TYR A 187 12.08 10.66 -7.30
CA TYR A 187 11.70 10.46 -8.70
C TYR A 187 12.90 10.57 -9.64
N GLU A 188 13.76 11.58 -9.46
CA GLU A 188 14.98 11.78 -10.25
C GLU A 188 16.04 10.70 -10.00
N ALA A 189 16.03 10.05 -8.84
CA ALA A 189 16.93 8.95 -8.51
C ALA A 189 16.54 7.62 -9.17
N LEU A 190 15.32 7.50 -9.72
CA LEU A 190 14.90 6.30 -10.42
C LEU A 190 15.49 6.29 -11.84
N PRO A 191 16.19 5.21 -12.24
CA PRO A 191 16.90 5.15 -13.51
C PRO A 191 15.98 5.22 -14.74
N ASN A 192 14.65 5.13 -14.56
CA ASN A 192 13.64 5.26 -15.60
C ASN A 192 12.40 6.00 -15.08
N ALA A 193 12.49 7.32 -14.87
CA ALA A 193 11.36 8.17 -14.48
C ALA A 193 10.10 7.97 -15.37
N ASP A 194 10.29 7.76 -16.67
CA ASP A 194 9.21 7.47 -17.64
C ASP A 194 8.51 6.11 -17.39
N PHE A 195 9.18 5.17 -16.73
CA PHE A 195 8.65 3.83 -16.48
C PHE A 195 7.50 3.84 -15.48
N LEU A 196 7.57 4.71 -14.46
CA LEU A 196 6.48 4.84 -13.51
C LEU A 196 5.22 5.28 -14.22
N GLY A 197 5.27 6.31 -15.06
CA GLY A 197 4.10 6.83 -15.78
C GLY A 197 3.30 5.79 -16.58
N GLN A 198 3.94 4.71 -17.04
CA GLN A 198 3.28 3.64 -17.80
C GLN A 198 2.79 2.46 -16.95
N MET A 199 3.17 2.36 -15.67
CA MET A 199 2.92 1.18 -14.82
C MET A 199 2.18 1.48 -13.50
N MET A 200 1.62 2.67 -13.32
CA MET A 200 0.89 3.01 -12.07
C MET A 200 -0.55 2.50 -11.97
N ALA A 201 -1.04 1.68 -12.92
CA ALA A 201 -2.43 1.25 -12.90
C ALA A 201 -2.51 0.07 -11.95
N PHE A 202 -3.43 0.14 -10.98
CA PHE A 202 -3.64 -0.94 -10.04
C PHE A 202 -4.10 -2.20 -10.81
N GLY A 203 -3.26 -3.23 -10.85
CA GLY A 203 -3.53 -4.52 -11.51
C GLY A 203 -4.01 -5.61 -10.55
N GLY A 204 -4.19 -5.29 -9.26
CA GLY A 204 -4.61 -6.25 -8.24
C GLY A 204 -3.49 -6.67 -7.29
N LEU A 205 -3.85 -7.53 -6.33
CA LEU A 205 -2.92 -8.12 -5.37
C LEU A 205 -2.92 -9.62 -5.52
N GLU A 206 -1.75 -10.22 -5.65
CA GLU A 206 -1.63 -11.67 -5.77
C GLU A 206 -0.74 -12.25 -4.69
N VAL A 207 -1.05 -13.49 -4.31
CA VAL A 207 -0.24 -14.24 -3.38
C VAL A 207 0.96 -14.83 -4.12
N GLY A 208 1.99 -14.02 -4.36
CA GLY A 208 3.17 -14.42 -5.11
C GLY A 208 4.31 -14.92 -4.22
N ARG A 209 4.29 -16.22 -3.89
CA ARG A 209 5.38 -16.87 -3.12
C ARG A 209 6.74 -16.74 -3.81
N GLU A 210 6.78 -16.91 -5.13
CA GLU A 210 8.03 -16.91 -5.88
C GLU A 210 8.68 -15.52 -5.93
N VAL A 211 7.88 -14.46 -6.07
CA VAL A 211 8.39 -13.08 -6.09
C VAL A 211 8.89 -12.68 -4.70
N GLY A 212 8.13 -13.00 -3.65
CA GLY A 212 8.57 -12.80 -2.27
C GLY A 212 9.87 -13.53 -1.97
N LYS A 213 9.99 -14.79 -2.42
CA LYS A 213 11.23 -15.58 -2.29
C LYS A 213 12.39 -14.96 -3.06
N LYS A 214 12.16 -14.50 -4.29
CA LYS A 214 13.20 -13.87 -5.14
C LYS A 214 13.70 -12.54 -4.56
N LEU A 215 12.79 -11.71 -4.05
CA LEU A 215 13.11 -10.37 -3.56
C LEU A 215 13.63 -10.38 -2.12
N CYS A 216 13.01 -11.16 -1.23
CA CYS A 216 13.30 -11.13 0.20
C CYS A 216 14.18 -12.30 0.67
N ASN A 217 14.44 -13.29 -0.18
CA ASN A 217 15.12 -14.55 0.17
C ASN A 217 14.50 -15.30 1.37
N VAL A 218 13.27 -14.94 1.75
CA VAL A 218 12.52 -15.51 2.86
C VAL A 218 11.06 -15.62 2.45
N VAL A 219 10.47 -16.80 2.63
CA VAL A 219 9.02 -16.98 2.51
C VAL A 219 8.42 -16.63 3.86
N VAL A 220 7.87 -15.42 3.97
CA VAL A 220 7.23 -14.96 5.20
C VAL A 220 5.71 -14.91 4.95
N PRO A 221 4.88 -15.37 5.89
CA PRO A 221 3.43 -15.19 5.80
C PRO A 221 3.07 -13.70 5.74
N GLY A 222 1.96 -13.39 5.06
CA GLY A 222 1.44 -12.02 4.94
C GLY A 222 2.11 -11.17 3.85
N PHE A 223 2.90 -11.78 2.96
CA PHE A 223 3.41 -11.10 1.77
C PHE A 223 2.43 -11.26 0.60
N VAL A 224 2.09 -10.13 -0.01
CA VAL A 224 1.33 -10.06 -1.26
C VAL A 224 2.11 -9.25 -2.28
N VAL A 225 1.96 -9.62 -3.54
CA VAL A 225 2.59 -8.98 -4.68
C VAL A 225 1.59 -8.03 -5.31
N LEU A 226 1.93 -6.76 -5.38
CA LEU A 226 1.17 -5.77 -6.12
C LEU A 226 1.45 -5.93 -7.60
N LYS A 227 0.40 -6.29 -8.35
CA LYS A 227 0.42 -6.27 -9.80
C LYS A 227 0.14 -4.86 -10.29
N CYS A 228 0.94 -4.47 -11.27
CA CYS A 228 0.83 -3.20 -11.96
C CYS A 228 0.47 -3.50 -13.41
N ASP A 229 -0.64 -2.94 -13.88
CA ASP A 229 -1.07 -3.13 -15.25
C ASP A 229 -0.45 -2.04 -16.14
N LYS A 230 0.08 -2.45 -17.30
CA LYS A 230 0.45 -1.53 -18.37
C LYS A 230 -0.79 -1.21 -19.21
N ARG A 231 -1.75 -0.49 -18.63
CA ARG A 231 -2.91 0.01 -19.40
C ARG A 231 -2.64 1.41 -19.90
N GLU A 232 -3.08 1.71 -21.11
CA GLU A 232 -3.15 3.07 -21.61
C GLU A 232 -4.04 3.86 -20.65
N PHE A 233 -3.42 4.81 -19.95
CA PHE A 233 -3.98 5.41 -18.76
C PHE A 233 -5.13 6.32 -19.10
N MET A 234 -6.33 5.85 -18.80
CA MET A 234 -7.58 6.56 -18.96
C MET A 234 -7.83 7.02 -20.39
N THR A 235 -9.04 6.82 -20.86
CA THR A 235 -9.42 7.53 -22.09
C THR A 235 -9.32 9.04 -21.82
N GLN A 236 -9.04 9.83 -22.86
CA GLN A 236 -9.01 11.30 -22.72
C GLN A 236 -10.33 11.85 -22.14
N GLU A 237 -11.43 11.12 -22.37
CA GLU A 237 -12.74 11.39 -21.77
C GLU A 237 -12.75 11.16 -20.26
N GLU A 238 -12.21 10.05 -19.76
CA GLU A 238 -12.07 9.79 -18.32
C GLU A 238 -11.19 10.86 -17.66
N VAL A 239 -10.08 11.28 -18.31
CA VAL A 239 -9.21 12.36 -17.78
C VAL A 239 -9.98 13.66 -17.64
N ARG A 240 -10.76 14.02 -18.67
CA ARG A 240 -11.60 15.23 -18.65
C ARG A 240 -12.67 15.14 -17.56
N ALA A 241 -13.31 13.98 -17.41
CA ALA A 241 -14.31 13.75 -16.37
C ALA A 241 -13.69 13.84 -14.97
N GLN A 242 -12.49 13.32 -14.77
CA GLN A 242 -11.79 13.40 -13.49
C GLN A 242 -11.38 14.83 -13.15
N GLN A 243 -10.77 15.56 -14.07
CA GLN A 243 -10.44 16.98 -13.87
C GLN A 243 -11.69 17.82 -13.60
N ALA A 244 -12.82 17.53 -14.26
CA ALA A 244 -14.08 18.21 -13.99
C ALA A 244 -14.56 17.98 -12.55
N ARG A 245 -14.41 16.76 -12.01
CA ARG A 245 -14.74 16.44 -10.62
C ARG A 245 -13.85 17.16 -9.63
N GLU A 246 -12.55 17.19 -9.87
CA GLU A 246 -11.60 17.88 -9.00
C GLU A 246 -11.87 19.39 -8.95
N ARG A 247 -12.18 20.01 -10.10
CA ARG A 247 -12.63 21.41 -10.16
C ARG A 247 -13.95 21.62 -9.41
N ALA A 248 -14.92 20.74 -9.59
CA ALA A 248 -16.21 20.84 -8.90
C ALA A 248 -16.08 20.68 -7.38
N ALA A 249 -15.24 19.74 -6.92
CA ALA A 249 -14.96 19.52 -5.50
C ALA A 249 -14.24 20.72 -4.87
N SER A 250 -13.22 21.25 -5.55
CA SER A 250 -12.51 22.46 -5.13
C SER A 250 -13.43 23.67 -5.04
N HIS A 251 -14.33 23.82 -6.03
CA HIS A 251 -15.32 24.89 -6.04
C HIS A 251 -16.31 24.75 -4.87
N ALA A 252 -16.83 23.56 -4.61
CA ALA A 252 -17.73 23.31 -3.48
C ALA A 252 -17.07 23.61 -2.12
N ALA A 253 -15.79 23.23 -1.94
CA ALA A 253 -15.03 23.51 -0.73
C ALA A 253 -14.83 25.04 -0.50
N SER A 254 -14.65 25.81 -1.58
CA SER A 254 -14.50 27.26 -1.50
C SER A 254 -15.82 27.99 -1.16
N VAL A 255 -16.94 27.59 -1.74
CA VAL A 255 -18.25 28.22 -1.52
C VAL A 255 -18.76 27.98 -0.10
N GLY A 256 -18.48 26.80 0.48
CA GLY A 256 -18.89 26.47 1.85
C GLY A 256 -18.28 27.38 2.93
N ARG A 257 -17.13 28.02 2.68
CA ARG A 257 -16.49 28.94 3.64
C ARG A 257 -17.04 30.36 3.59
N ALA A 258 -17.53 30.83 2.44
CA ALA A 258 -18.02 32.19 2.28
C ALA A 258 -19.41 32.44 2.92
N GLY A 259 -20.18 31.39 3.20
CA GLY A 259 -21.54 31.49 3.76
C GLY A 259 -21.64 31.55 5.28
N SER A 260 -20.55 31.30 6.03
CA SER A 260 -20.57 31.19 7.50
C SER A 260 -20.23 32.51 8.22
N ILE A 261 -20.61 33.65 7.65
CA ILE A 261 -20.54 34.95 8.31
C ILE A 261 -21.87 35.66 8.09
N ARG A 262 -22.86 35.39 8.95
CA ARG A 262 -23.97 36.28 9.37
C ARG A 262 -25.22 35.49 9.76
N SER A 263 -25.22 34.97 10.97
CA SER A 263 -26.41 35.08 11.82
C SER A 263 -25.95 35.47 13.21
N GLY A 264 -25.68 36.78 13.35
CA GLY A 264 -25.43 37.38 14.64
C GLY A 264 -26.62 37.10 15.56
N ARG A 265 -26.37 36.36 16.63
CA ARG A 265 -27.20 36.40 17.82
C ARG A 265 -26.63 37.52 18.69
N PRO A 266 -27.35 38.65 18.90
CA PRO A 266 -26.90 39.68 19.82
C PRO A 266 -27.10 39.14 21.24
N GLY A 267 -26.02 39.04 22.01
CA GLY A 267 -26.05 38.48 23.36
C GLY A 267 -24.82 38.87 24.17
N SER A 268 -24.83 40.11 24.66
CA SER A 268 -24.22 40.60 25.90
C SER A 268 -22.75 40.25 26.21
N ALA A 269 -21.93 41.29 26.03
CA ALA A 269 -20.82 41.74 26.88
C ALA A 269 -20.36 40.86 28.06
N ALA A 270 -19.10 40.44 28.01
CA ALA A 270 -18.17 40.63 29.14
C ALA A 270 -16.71 40.65 28.64
N SER A 271 -16.07 41.76 28.97
CA SER A 271 -14.65 42.12 28.89
C SER A 271 -13.65 40.99 29.15
N SER A 272 -12.63 40.88 28.29
CA SER A 272 -11.24 40.70 28.72
C SER A 272 -10.29 40.91 27.54
N GLN A 273 -9.49 41.98 27.64
CA GLN A 273 -8.35 42.29 26.78
C GLN A 273 -7.31 41.15 26.75
N ILE A 274 -6.69 40.95 25.59
CA ILE A 274 -5.23 41.05 25.33
C ILE A 274 -4.88 40.21 24.08
N GLY A 275 -4.38 40.87 23.04
CA GLY A 275 -3.08 40.46 22.49
C GLY A 275 -3.00 39.90 21.07
N ILE A 276 -2.61 40.79 20.15
CA ILE A 276 -1.71 40.58 18.99
C ILE A 276 -2.26 39.71 17.84
N GLY A 277 -3.00 40.37 16.93
CA GLY A 277 -3.22 39.89 15.57
C GLY A 277 -2.17 40.48 14.63
N VAL A 278 -1.42 39.63 13.94
CA VAL A 278 -0.57 40.00 12.80
C VAL A 278 -1.42 39.86 11.54
N ASP A 279 -1.69 40.99 10.89
CA ASP A 279 -2.37 41.04 9.60
C ASP A 279 -1.36 40.72 8.51
N VAL A 280 -1.59 39.65 7.74
CA VAL A 280 -0.77 39.26 6.59
C VAL A 280 -1.52 39.68 5.33
N GLU A 281 -1.08 40.80 4.78
CA GLU A 281 -1.55 41.36 3.52
C GLU A 281 -1.22 40.40 2.36
N SER A 282 -2.24 39.99 1.60
CA SER A 282 -2.06 39.12 0.43
C SER A 282 -1.64 39.96 -0.79
N PRO A 283 -0.56 39.60 -1.51
CA PRO A 283 -0.14 40.33 -2.69
C PRO A 283 -1.14 40.11 -3.83
N SER A 284 -1.85 41.19 -4.19
CA SER A 284 -2.64 41.27 -5.43
C SER A 284 -1.68 41.38 -6.62
N GLY A 285 -1.36 40.24 -7.23
CA GLY A 285 -0.67 40.19 -8.52
C GLY A 285 -1.66 40.32 -9.67
N SER A 286 -1.75 41.51 -10.25
CA SER A 286 -2.36 41.75 -11.57
C SER A 286 -1.27 41.63 -12.63
N GLU A 287 -1.28 40.54 -13.40
CA GLU A 287 -0.44 40.42 -14.59
C GLU A 287 -1.29 40.73 -15.82
N ASP A 288 -0.99 41.88 -16.43
CA ASP A 288 -1.56 42.38 -17.68
C ASP A 288 -1.10 41.52 -18.87
N GLU A 289 -2.02 40.85 -19.56
CA GLU A 289 -1.76 40.19 -20.84
C GLU A 289 -1.58 41.25 -21.95
N HIS A 290 -0.35 41.38 -22.46
CA HIS A 290 -0.10 42.02 -23.76
C HIS A 290 -0.30 41.01 -24.89
N SER A 291 -1.40 41.18 -25.63
CA SER A 291 -1.58 40.57 -26.96
C SER A 291 -0.61 41.23 -27.95
N SER A 292 0.40 40.49 -28.40
CA SER A 292 1.13 40.82 -29.64
C SER A 292 0.64 39.90 -30.74
N SER A 293 0.10 40.52 -31.79
CA SER A 293 -0.24 39.88 -33.05
C SER A 293 0.98 39.93 -33.98
N ASP A 294 1.33 38.79 -34.56
CA ASP A 294 2.07 38.67 -35.83
C ASP A 294 1.61 37.40 -36.54
#